data_AF-A0A2E1V6B0-F1
#
_entry.id   AF-A0A2E1V6B0-F1
#
_cell.length_a   1.000
_cell.length_b   1.000
_cell.length_c   1.000
_cell.angle_alpha   90.00
_cell.angle_beta   90.00
_cell.angle_gamma   90.00
#
_symmetry.space_group_name_H-M   'P 1'
#
loop_
_entity.id
_entity.type
_entity.pdbx_description
1 polymer ?
#
loop_
_entity_poly.entity_id
_entity_poly.type
_entity_poly.pdbx_seq_one_letter_code
_entity_poly.pdbx_strand_id
1 'polypeptide(L)'
;MTVLAIDPSKAIKIHLPESLLLPSEAVDFSTNTVKADVEVTDAIREYWNLYLDTVFGPEALANRRAVEQAISKENLHEWQEEEQIAILQRFLEVSENDSVLRQKLSSARVLSRQGNHFHMPYLDWVNHRHPSLGFATSKNGVKIEGEAFDGEVFVSYGMHDAMKLLNTYGFFNETSFAYAIPTSFKLSQELTLAVSNNNLDPLSFKNHILVPKIVRKDNVILADFCLLGNKGRPRAPRMSWRTGVNESVGLDSKTKQQMMALYTGIQRRTWQSLWKIYRRGEQVENEALRNLMMSAARDTFRNSL
;
A
#
# COMPACT_ATOMS: atom_id res chain seq x y z
N MET A 1 10.07 1.40 15.70
CA MET A 1 11.14 2.41 15.63
C MET A 1 10.57 3.68 15.02
N THR A 2 11.00 4.84 15.48
CA THR A 2 10.61 6.17 14.97
C THR A 2 11.87 6.99 14.71
N VAL A 3 11.80 7.97 13.81
CA VAL A 3 12.93 8.87 13.51
C VAL A 3 12.67 10.22 14.12
N LEU A 4 13.52 10.64 15.05
CA LEU A 4 13.38 11.90 15.77
C LEU A 4 14.36 12.95 15.24
N ALA A 5 13.87 14.19 15.13
CA ALA A 5 14.69 15.34 14.84
C ALA A 5 15.56 15.70 16.06
N ILE A 6 16.87 15.87 15.83
CA ILE A 6 17.80 16.37 16.87
C ILE A 6 17.40 17.79 17.29
N ASP A 7 17.00 18.62 16.31
CA ASP A 7 16.51 19.98 16.53
C ASP A 7 15.21 20.18 15.73
N PRO A 8 14.03 20.00 16.37
CA PRO A 8 12.74 20.13 15.70
C PRO A 8 12.44 21.54 15.16
N SER A 9 13.20 22.56 15.58
CA SER A 9 13.04 23.94 15.07
C SER A 9 13.69 24.17 13.71
N LYS A 10 14.46 23.20 13.20
CA LYS A 10 15.16 23.26 11.92
C LYS A 10 14.55 22.30 10.91
N ALA A 11 14.65 22.68 9.64
CA ALA A 11 14.31 21.78 8.54
C ALA A 11 15.21 20.52 8.57
N ILE A 12 14.58 19.37 8.41
CA ILE A 12 15.23 18.07 8.30
C ILE A 12 15.62 17.82 6.86
N LYS A 13 16.83 17.30 6.67
CA LYS A 13 17.32 16.81 5.38
C LYS A 13 18.10 15.52 5.60
N ILE A 14 17.53 14.41 5.14
CA ILE A 14 18.17 13.10 5.19
C ILE A 14 18.36 12.65 3.74
N HIS A 15 19.59 12.30 3.38
CA HIS A 15 19.93 11.78 2.06
C HIS A 15 20.65 10.45 2.21
N LEU A 16 20.10 9.44 1.54
CA LEU A 16 20.68 8.13 1.40
C LEU A 16 21.26 8.01 -0.01
N PRO A 17 22.58 7.89 -0.19
CA PRO A 17 23.20 7.75 -1.50
C PRO A 17 22.81 6.42 -2.16
N GLU A 18 22.84 6.39 -3.50
CA GLU A 18 22.50 5.20 -4.30
C GLU A 18 23.31 3.96 -3.88
N SER A 19 24.59 4.14 -3.54
CA SER A 19 25.50 3.06 -3.11
C SER A 19 25.10 2.40 -1.79
N LEU A 20 24.18 3.01 -1.04
CA LEU A 20 23.61 2.47 0.21
C LEU A 20 22.16 2.02 0.04
N LEU A 21 21.69 1.84 -1.20
CA LEU A 21 20.45 1.11 -1.47
C LEU A 21 20.77 -0.37 -1.70
N LEU A 22 20.00 -1.27 -1.08
CA LEU A 22 20.14 -2.71 -1.32
C LEU A 22 18.93 -3.18 -2.15
N PRO A 23 19.12 -3.67 -3.38
CA PRO A 23 18.06 -4.30 -4.14
C PRO A 23 17.44 -5.45 -3.33
N SER A 24 16.12 -5.57 -3.29
CA SER A 24 15.47 -6.65 -2.54
C SER A 24 15.85 -8.05 -3.05
N GLU A 25 16.24 -8.16 -4.32
CA GLU A 25 16.76 -9.40 -4.91
C GLU A 25 18.13 -9.81 -4.37
N ALA A 26 18.88 -8.90 -3.74
CA ALA A 26 20.19 -9.15 -3.13
C ALA A 26 20.08 -9.77 -1.73
N VAL A 27 18.87 -9.90 -1.18
CA VAL A 27 18.61 -10.47 0.15
C VAL A 27 18.29 -11.96 0.02
N ASP A 28 18.92 -12.77 0.87
CA ASP A 28 18.51 -14.15 1.15
C ASP A 28 17.60 -14.16 2.38
N PHE A 29 16.30 -14.38 2.18
CA PHE A 29 15.33 -14.41 3.28
C PHE A 29 15.38 -15.71 4.11
N SER A 30 16.06 -16.75 3.63
CA SER A 30 16.26 -17.97 4.41
C SER A 30 17.28 -17.73 5.54
N THR A 31 18.40 -17.10 5.22
CA THR A 31 19.48 -16.75 6.17
C THR A 31 19.33 -15.37 6.78
N ASN A 32 18.45 -14.52 6.23
CA ASN A 32 18.29 -13.10 6.59
C ASN A 32 19.57 -12.27 6.39
N THR A 33 20.32 -12.53 5.32
CA THR A 33 21.58 -11.86 5.02
C THR A 33 21.65 -11.42 3.56
N VAL A 34 22.61 -10.55 3.24
CA VAL A 34 22.96 -10.27 1.84
C VAL A 34 23.53 -11.54 1.20
N LYS A 35 23.05 -11.88 0.00
CA LYS A 35 23.53 -13.06 -0.75
C LYS A 35 25.02 -12.99 -1.03
N ALA A 36 25.68 -14.14 -1.05
CA ALA A 36 27.13 -14.24 -1.18
C ALA A 36 27.66 -13.76 -2.55
N ASP A 37 26.86 -13.84 -3.61
CA ASP A 37 27.19 -13.45 -4.98
C ASP A 37 27.03 -11.95 -5.26
N VAL A 38 26.48 -11.18 -4.31
CA VAL A 38 26.31 -9.73 -4.43
C VAL A 38 27.64 -9.04 -4.17
N GLU A 39 28.16 -8.28 -5.12
CA GLU A 39 29.45 -7.56 -4.97
C GLU A 39 29.29 -6.26 -4.14
N VAL A 40 29.75 -6.30 -2.89
CA VAL A 40 29.85 -5.15 -1.97
C VAL A 40 31.09 -5.30 -1.09
N THR A 41 31.56 -4.21 -0.46
CA THR A 41 32.66 -4.30 0.51
C THR A 41 32.20 -5.01 1.78
N ASP A 42 33.14 -5.61 2.52
CA ASP A 42 32.85 -6.33 3.77
C ASP A 42 32.12 -5.43 4.79
N ALA A 43 32.57 -4.18 4.95
CA ALA A 43 31.94 -3.22 5.85
C ALA A 43 30.46 -2.93 5.47
N ILE A 44 30.15 -2.84 4.17
CA ILE A 44 28.77 -2.64 3.70
C ILE A 44 27.93 -3.90 3.90
N ARG A 45 28.51 -5.08 3.68
CA ARG A 45 27.83 -6.35 3.93
C ARG A 45 27.50 -6.54 5.42
N GLU A 46 28.47 -6.30 6.30
CA GLU A 46 28.29 -6.37 7.75
C GLU A 46 27.18 -5.42 8.22
N TYR A 47 27.22 -4.17 7.74
CA TYR A 47 26.19 -3.19 8.01
C TYR A 47 24.79 -3.67 7.59
N TRP A 48 24.66 -4.18 6.36
CA TRP A 48 23.37 -4.66 5.86
C TRP A 48 22.86 -5.89 6.60
N ASN A 49 23.73 -6.84 6.94
CA ASN A 49 23.35 -8.00 7.73
C ASN A 49 22.86 -7.59 9.13
N LEU A 50 23.52 -6.62 9.77
CA LEU A 50 23.05 -6.05 11.04
C LEU A 50 21.68 -5.37 10.89
N TYR A 51 21.49 -4.59 9.84
CA TYR A 51 20.20 -3.95 9.56
C TYR A 51 19.08 -4.99 9.32
N LEU A 52 19.35 -6.00 8.49
CA LEU A 52 18.39 -7.08 8.21
C LEU A 52 18.02 -7.86 9.47
N ASP A 53 18.98 -8.13 10.35
CA ASP A 53 18.71 -8.74 11.65
C ASP A 53 17.87 -7.84 12.56
N THR A 54 18.14 -6.53 12.56
CA THR A 54 17.36 -5.57 13.36
C THR A 54 15.90 -5.46 12.89
N VAL A 55 15.66 -5.46 11.58
CA VAL A 55 14.32 -5.20 11.01
C VAL A 55 13.52 -6.49 10.76
N PHE A 56 14.21 -7.61 10.50
CA PHE A 56 13.61 -8.89 10.12
C PHE A 56 14.12 -10.10 10.94
N GLY A 57 14.79 -9.84 12.05
CA GLY A 57 15.28 -10.86 12.98
C GLY A 57 14.21 -11.41 13.93
N PRO A 58 14.61 -12.19 14.95
CA PRO A 58 13.70 -12.99 15.77
C PRO A 58 12.57 -12.20 16.45
N GLU A 59 12.84 -10.99 16.94
CA GLU A 59 11.83 -10.15 17.59
C GLU A 59 10.74 -9.70 16.62
N ALA A 60 11.12 -9.25 15.42
CA ALA A 60 10.19 -8.83 14.38
C ALA A 60 9.30 -10.01 13.94
N LEU A 61 9.89 -11.20 13.79
CA LEU A 61 9.16 -12.42 13.48
C LEU A 61 8.21 -12.82 14.60
N ALA A 62 8.65 -12.78 15.87
CA ALA A 62 7.80 -13.10 17.01
C ALA A 62 6.59 -12.15 17.10
N ASN A 63 6.81 -10.85 16.92
CA ASN A 63 5.76 -9.84 16.93
C ASN A 63 4.72 -10.08 15.82
N ARG A 64 5.17 -10.35 14.58
CA ARG A 64 4.23 -10.65 13.49
C ARG A 64 3.56 -12.02 13.66
N ARG A 65 4.25 -13.04 14.15
CA ARG A 65 3.65 -14.35 14.44
C ARG A 65 2.54 -14.25 15.49
N ALA A 66 2.66 -13.40 16.51
CA ALA A 66 1.57 -13.17 17.45
C ALA A 66 0.31 -12.64 16.77
N VAL A 67 0.47 -11.76 15.77
CA VAL A 67 -0.65 -11.26 14.94
C VAL A 67 -1.21 -12.39 14.07
N GLU A 68 -0.37 -13.18 13.41
CA GLU A 68 -0.80 -14.30 12.57
C GLU A 68 -1.50 -15.41 13.36
N GLN A 69 -1.08 -15.67 14.59
CA GLN A 69 -1.77 -16.58 15.51
C GLN A 69 -3.17 -16.08 15.86
N ALA A 70 -3.34 -14.78 16.10
CA ALA A 70 -4.66 -14.19 16.35
C ALA A 70 -5.54 -14.26 15.08
N ILE A 71 -4.97 -14.03 13.90
CA ILE A 71 -5.64 -14.21 12.60
C ILE A 71 -6.13 -15.65 12.44
N SER A 72 -5.28 -16.65 12.68
CA SER A 72 -5.62 -18.07 12.55
C SER A 72 -6.65 -18.52 13.59
N LYS A 73 -6.51 -18.10 14.85
CA LYS A 73 -7.47 -18.45 15.92
C LYS A 73 -8.90 -18.05 15.55
N GLU A 74 -9.03 -16.95 14.81
CA GLU A 74 -10.30 -16.37 14.42
C GLU A 74 -10.69 -16.69 12.96
N ASN A 75 -9.97 -17.59 12.29
CA ASN A 75 -10.17 -17.99 10.88
C ASN A 75 -10.34 -16.79 9.92
N LEU A 76 -9.58 -15.71 10.16
CA LEU A 76 -9.75 -14.47 9.39
C LEU A 76 -9.17 -14.59 7.97
N HIS A 77 -8.14 -15.41 7.79
CA HIS A 77 -7.56 -15.65 6.48
C HIS A 77 -8.55 -16.38 5.56
N GLU A 78 -9.18 -17.44 6.06
CA GLU A 78 -10.17 -18.25 5.35
C GLU A 78 -11.42 -17.42 5.07
N TRP A 79 -11.91 -16.70 6.09
CA TRP A 79 -13.08 -15.81 5.94
C TRP A 79 -12.90 -14.78 4.82
N GLN A 80 -11.71 -14.17 4.68
CA GLN A 80 -11.53 -13.18 3.61
C GLN A 80 -11.48 -13.83 2.21
N GLU A 81 -11.05 -15.08 2.08
CA GLU A 81 -11.11 -15.83 0.81
C GLU A 81 -12.55 -16.18 0.45
N GLU A 82 -13.30 -16.75 1.39
CA GLU A 82 -14.71 -17.12 1.23
C GLU A 82 -15.57 -15.92 0.83
N GLU A 83 -15.36 -14.78 1.49
CA GLU A 83 -16.08 -13.54 1.23
C GLU A 83 -15.50 -12.71 0.08
N GLN A 84 -14.39 -13.16 -0.53
CA GLN A 84 -13.69 -12.50 -1.64
C GLN A 84 -13.25 -11.06 -1.31
N ILE A 85 -12.70 -10.83 -0.11
CA ILE A 85 -12.27 -9.52 0.40
C ILE A 85 -10.78 -9.30 0.09
N ALA A 86 -10.47 -9.12 -1.20
CA ALA A 86 -9.09 -8.97 -1.68
C ALA A 86 -8.31 -7.81 -1.03
N ILE A 87 -9.00 -6.79 -0.52
CA ILE A 87 -8.37 -5.64 0.15
C ILE A 87 -7.72 -6.00 1.51
N LEU A 88 -7.97 -7.18 2.08
CA LEU A 88 -7.33 -7.64 3.31
C LEU A 88 -6.39 -8.83 3.12
N GLN A 89 -6.26 -9.34 1.89
CA GLN A 89 -5.53 -10.57 1.58
C GLN A 89 -4.12 -10.56 2.19
N ARG A 90 -3.35 -9.49 1.98
CA ARG A 90 -1.97 -9.41 2.47
C ARG A 90 -1.92 -9.22 3.99
N PHE A 91 -2.81 -8.42 4.57
CA PHE A 91 -2.80 -8.22 6.02
C PHE A 91 -3.15 -9.51 6.79
N LEU A 92 -4.15 -10.25 6.30
CA LEU A 92 -4.68 -11.47 6.94
C LEU A 92 -3.99 -12.76 6.51
N GLU A 93 -3.05 -12.71 5.58
CA GLU A 93 -2.28 -13.91 5.20
C GLU A 93 -1.37 -14.38 6.36
N VAL A 94 -1.38 -15.70 6.56
CA VAL A 94 -0.58 -16.43 7.55
C VAL A 94 0.60 -17.08 6.81
N SER A 95 1.81 -16.85 7.30
CA SER A 95 3.02 -17.25 6.60
C SER A 95 3.38 -18.71 6.89
N GLU A 96 3.70 -19.48 5.85
CA GLU A 96 4.04 -20.91 5.98
C GLU A 96 5.35 -21.17 6.74
N ASN A 97 6.32 -20.25 6.61
CA ASN A 97 7.63 -20.35 7.23
C ASN A 97 8.27 -18.96 7.41
N ASP A 98 9.41 -18.90 8.11
CA ASP A 98 10.09 -17.64 8.41
C ASP A 98 10.62 -16.92 7.17
N SER A 99 11.02 -17.63 6.12
CA SER A 99 11.47 -16.98 4.88
C SER A 99 10.32 -16.20 4.22
N VAL A 100 9.13 -16.81 4.15
CA VAL A 100 7.91 -16.16 3.64
C VAL A 100 7.54 -14.96 4.51
N LEU A 101 7.60 -15.14 5.84
CA LEU A 101 7.31 -14.08 6.80
C LEU A 101 8.26 -12.88 6.66
N ARG A 102 9.56 -13.13 6.49
CA ARG A 102 10.55 -12.07 6.24
C ARG A 102 10.30 -11.35 4.92
N GLN A 103 9.98 -12.08 3.85
CA GLN A 103 9.66 -11.48 2.56
C GLN A 103 8.42 -10.55 2.66
N LYS A 104 7.42 -10.97 3.44
CA LYS A 104 6.22 -10.18 3.72
C LYS A 104 6.53 -8.89 4.49
N LEU A 105 7.33 -8.98 5.56
CA LEU A 105 7.79 -7.82 6.32
C LEU A 105 8.66 -6.89 5.46
N SER A 106 9.55 -7.46 4.68
CA SER A 106 10.46 -6.77 3.76
C SER A 106 9.71 -5.95 2.72
N SER A 107 8.74 -6.55 2.03
CA SER A 107 8.00 -5.87 0.98
C SER A 107 7.12 -4.72 1.47
N ALA A 108 6.98 -4.49 2.78
CA ALA A 108 6.31 -3.32 3.35
C ALA A 108 7.28 -2.14 3.63
N ARG A 109 8.59 -2.37 3.46
CA ARG A 109 9.67 -1.44 3.82
C ARG A 109 10.59 -1.10 2.65
N VAL A 110 10.15 -1.37 1.43
CA VAL A 110 10.93 -1.16 0.20
C VAL A 110 10.38 0.00 -0.61
N LEU A 111 11.27 0.73 -1.26
CA LEU A 111 10.94 1.71 -2.27
C LEU A 111 10.83 1.04 -3.64
N SER A 112 9.71 1.26 -4.33
CA SER A 112 9.58 0.92 -5.75
C SER A 112 10.20 2.03 -6.61
N ARG A 113 11.14 1.67 -7.49
CA ARG A 113 11.77 2.59 -8.43
C ARG A 113 12.11 1.86 -9.72
N GLN A 114 11.56 2.35 -10.84
CA GLN A 114 11.82 1.81 -12.19
C GLN A 114 11.55 0.30 -12.31
N GLY A 115 10.55 -0.22 -11.59
CA GLY A 115 10.19 -1.64 -11.58
C GLY A 115 11.01 -2.50 -10.61
N ASN A 116 11.99 -1.93 -9.92
CA ASN A 116 12.80 -2.60 -8.92
C ASN A 116 12.41 -2.17 -7.51
N HIS A 117 12.70 -3.03 -6.53
CA HIS A 117 12.47 -2.77 -5.11
C HIS A 117 13.79 -2.62 -4.37
N PHE A 118 13.90 -1.57 -3.56
CA PHE A 118 15.12 -1.24 -2.83
C PHE A 118 14.84 -1.05 -1.35
N HIS A 119 15.68 -1.65 -0.51
CA HIS A 119 15.77 -1.32 0.91
C HIS A 119 16.48 0.01 1.07
N MET A 120 15.96 0.85 1.98
CA MET A 120 16.48 2.17 2.28
C MET A 120 16.73 2.25 3.79
N PRO A 121 17.91 1.89 4.28
CA PRO A 121 18.10 1.78 5.71
C PRO A 121 18.02 3.19 6.33
N TYR A 122 17.54 3.24 7.58
CA TYR A 122 17.12 4.46 8.30
C TYR A 122 15.89 5.17 7.73
N LEU A 123 15.81 5.33 6.41
CA LEU A 123 14.67 6.01 5.76
C LEU A 123 13.37 5.19 5.88
N ASP A 124 13.44 3.86 5.99
CA ASP A 124 12.29 2.99 6.20
C ASP A 124 11.75 2.99 7.64
N TRP A 125 12.42 3.68 8.57
CA TRP A 125 11.92 3.90 9.94
C TRP A 125 11.11 5.19 10.08
N VAL A 126 11.11 6.04 9.06
CA VAL A 126 10.34 7.29 9.03
C VAL A 126 8.87 6.93 8.84
N ASN A 127 8.02 7.30 9.80
CA ASN A 127 6.62 6.89 9.80
C ASN A 127 5.77 7.60 8.73
N HIS A 128 4.65 6.96 8.42
CA HIS A 128 3.66 7.54 7.52
C HIS A 128 2.85 8.65 8.18
N ARG A 129 2.74 9.79 7.48
CA ARG A 129 1.66 10.74 7.70
C ARG A 129 1.22 11.36 6.37
N HIS A 130 -0.07 11.66 6.28
CA HIS A 130 -0.61 12.42 5.16
C HIS A 130 -1.45 13.60 5.68
N PRO A 131 -1.25 14.83 5.17
CA PRO A 131 -0.24 15.22 4.19
C PRO A 131 1.16 15.29 4.83
N SER A 132 2.17 14.84 4.09
CA SER A 132 3.60 15.05 4.37
C SER A 132 4.34 14.94 3.04
N LEU A 133 5.59 15.39 2.98
CA LEU A 133 6.41 15.23 1.79
C LEU A 133 6.72 13.73 1.57
N GLY A 134 6.79 13.32 0.31
CA GLY A 134 7.18 11.95 -0.04
C GLY A 134 8.70 11.82 -0.14
N PHE A 135 9.16 10.59 -0.39
CA PHE A 135 10.55 10.35 -0.78
C PHE A 135 10.84 11.01 -2.14
N ALA A 136 11.88 11.81 -2.21
CA ALA A 136 12.39 12.31 -3.48
C ALA A 136 13.51 11.40 -3.97
N THR A 137 13.33 10.80 -5.15
CA THR A 137 14.26 9.86 -5.76
C THR A 137 15.03 10.53 -6.89
N SER A 138 16.31 10.22 -7.01
CA SER A 138 17.19 10.74 -8.06
C SER A 138 18.27 9.71 -8.39
N LYS A 139 19.07 9.97 -9.43
CA LYS A 139 20.26 9.15 -9.74
C LYS A 139 21.27 9.08 -8.59
N ASN A 140 21.24 10.05 -7.68
CA ASN A 140 22.17 10.15 -6.55
C ASN A 140 21.62 9.48 -5.28
N GLY A 141 20.48 8.77 -5.36
CA GLY A 141 19.84 8.11 -4.23
C GLY A 141 18.50 8.75 -3.83
N VAL A 142 18.13 8.55 -2.57
CA VAL A 142 16.81 8.89 -2.02
C VAL A 142 16.96 9.92 -0.92
N LYS A 143 16.10 10.95 -0.92
CA LYS A 143 16.11 11.97 0.12
C LYS A 143 14.72 12.25 0.69
N ILE A 144 14.72 12.73 1.93
CA ILE A 144 13.58 13.33 2.60
C ILE A 144 14.01 14.74 3.02
N GLU A 145 13.20 15.73 2.69
CA GLU A 145 13.39 17.13 3.11
C GLU A 145 12.05 17.62 3.66
N GLY A 146 12.04 18.37 4.76
CA GLY A 146 10.80 18.87 5.36
C GLY A 146 10.95 19.34 6.81
N GLU A 147 9.83 19.48 7.51
CA GLU A 147 9.79 19.84 8.93
C GLU A 147 9.40 18.61 9.77
N ALA A 148 9.95 18.52 10.99
CA ALA A 148 9.49 17.54 11.96
C ALA A 148 8.16 18.00 12.57
N PHE A 149 7.31 17.05 12.96
CA PHE A 149 6.08 17.33 13.67
C PHE A 149 6.14 16.71 15.06
N ASP A 150 5.96 17.52 16.09
CA ASP A 150 6.15 17.12 17.49
C ASP A 150 7.49 16.40 17.73
N GLY A 151 8.52 16.80 16.98
CA GLY A 151 9.86 16.22 17.04
C GLY A 151 10.07 14.94 16.20
N GLU A 152 9.03 14.36 15.61
CA GLU A 152 9.13 13.18 14.74
C GLU A 152 9.17 13.56 13.26
N VAL A 153 9.99 12.84 12.49
CA VAL A 153 10.07 12.96 11.03
C VAL A 153 9.03 12.05 10.40
N PHE A 154 8.22 12.60 9.50
CA PHE A 154 7.20 11.85 8.76
C PHE A 154 7.37 11.99 7.25
N VAL A 155 6.92 10.97 6.53
CA VAL A 155 6.76 11.02 5.08
C VAL A 155 5.38 10.53 4.66
N SER A 156 4.94 10.97 3.48
CA SER A 156 3.81 10.33 2.82
C SER A 156 4.32 9.17 1.98
N TYR A 157 3.84 7.95 2.26
CA TYR A 157 4.16 6.73 1.51
C TYR A 157 3.46 6.69 0.14
N GLY A 158 2.71 7.75 -0.19
CA GLY A 158 1.92 7.88 -1.39
C GLY A 158 0.44 8.13 -1.08
N MET A 159 -0.38 8.12 -2.13
CA MET A 159 -1.83 8.25 -2.00
C MET A 159 -2.43 6.88 -1.66
N HIS A 160 -2.36 6.49 -0.39
CA HIS A 160 -2.96 5.27 0.15
C HIS A 160 -4.11 5.61 1.09
N ASP A 161 -5.29 5.01 0.86
CA ASP A 161 -6.39 5.12 1.82
C ASP A 161 -6.15 4.20 3.02
N ALA A 162 -6.99 4.34 4.05
CA ALA A 162 -6.81 3.60 5.30
C ALA A 162 -6.82 2.08 5.11
N MET A 163 -7.66 1.56 4.21
CA MET A 163 -7.69 0.13 3.89
C MET A 163 -6.40 -0.34 3.20
N LYS A 164 -5.85 0.46 2.28
CA LYS A 164 -4.57 0.14 1.64
C LYS A 164 -3.40 0.20 2.60
N LEU A 165 -3.39 1.17 3.52
CA LEU A 165 -2.39 1.26 4.58
C LEU A 165 -2.39 0.01 5.46
N LEU A 166 -3.59 -0.44 5.87
CA LEU A 166 -3.75 -1.67 6.62
C LEU A 166 -3.24 -2.88 5.84
N ASN A 167 -3.69 -3.04 4.59
CA ASN A 167 -3.33 -4.20 3.77
C ASN A 167 -1.82 -4.30 3.48
N THR A 168 -1.17 -3.16 3.26
CA THR A 168 0.21 -3.10 2.78
C THR A 168 1.21 -3.06 3.94
N TYR A 169 0.91 -2.28 4.97
CA TYR A 169 1.85 -1.94 6.05
C TYR A 169 1.39 -2.42 7.43
N GLY A 170 0.16 -2.92 7.57
CA GLY A 170 -0.37 -3.46 8.83
C GLY A 170 -0.75 -2.42 9.87
N PHE A 171 -0.93 -1.15 9.48
CA PHE A 171 -1.36 -0.09 10.40
C PHE A 171 -2.50 0.75 9.83
N PHE A 172 -3.13 1.53 10.71
CA PHE A 172 -4.17 2.48 10.38
C PHE A 172 -3.69 3.92 10.55
N ASN A 173 -4.05 4.79 9.62
CA ASN A 173 -3.96 6.25 9.76
C ASN A 173 -5.20 6.87 9.08
N GLU A 174 -5.69 8.00 9.60
CA GLU A 174 -6.79 8.72 8.97
C GLU A 174 -6.34 9.33 7.64
N THR A 175 -7.22 9.24 6.64
CA THR A 175 -6.93 9.75 5.30
C THR A 175 -7.96 10.77 4.84
N SER A 176 -7.66 11.44 3.73
CA SER A 176 -8.55 12.45 3.12
C SER A 176 -9.16 11.97 1.81
N PHE A 177 -8.94 10.73 1.43
CA PHE A 177 -9.41 10.12 0.19
C PHE A 177 -9.75 8.65 0.41
N ALA A 178 -10.56 8.10 -0.48
CA ALA A 178 -10.97 6.70 -0.46
C ALA A 178 -10.97 6.14 -1.88
N TYR A 179 -10.40 4.96 -2.06
CA TYR A 179 -10.42 4.22 -3.31
C TYR A 179 -11.45 3.09 -3.24
N ALA A 180 -11.85 2.62 -4.40
CA ALA A 180 -12.57 1.37 -4.51
C ALA A 180 -11.68 0.22 -4.04
N ILE A 181 -12.27 -0.74 -3.34
CA ILE A 181 -11.60 -2.02 -3.10
C ILE A 181 -11.41 -2.75 -4.44
N PRO A 182 -10.41 -3.64 -4.54
CA PRO A 182 -10.24 -4.46 -5.73
C PRO A 182 -11.52 -5.27 -6.03
N THR A 183 -12.02 -5.17 -7.26
CA THR A 183 -13.27 -5.83 -7.67
C THR A 183 -13.36 -5.99 -9.18
N SER A 184 -14.18 -6.93 -9.65
CA SER A 184 -14.36 -7.20 -11.08
C SER A 184 -15.83 -7.18 -11.52
N PHE A 185 -16.09 -6.63 -12.70
CA PHE A 185 -17.41 -6.54 -13.33
C PHE A 185 -17.38 -7.15 -14.73
N LYS A 186 -18.32 -8.04 -15.04
CA LYS A 186 -18.53 -8.49 -16.42
C LYS A 186 -19.20 -7.37 -17.22
N LEU A 187 -18.57 -6.94 -18.31
CA LEU A 187 -19.13 -5.98 -19.27
C LEU A 187 -19.88 -6.70 -20.41
N SER A 188 -19.43 -7.91 -20.73
CA SER A 188 -20.06 -8.86 -21.64
C SER A 188 -19.73 -10.30 -21.19
N GLN A 189 -20.09 -11.31 -21.99
CA GLN A 189 -19.69 -12.71 -21.74
C GLN A 189 -18.16 -12.89 -21.76
N GLU A 190 -17.46 -12.13 -22.60
CA GLU A 190 -16.03 -12.29 -22.86
C GLU A 190 -15.18 -11.16 -22.26
N LEU A 191 -15.79 -10.05 -21.83
CA LEU A 191 -15.06 -8.86 -21.39
C LEU A 191 -15.31 -8.56 -19.91
N THR A 192 -14.21 -8.48 -19.14
CA THR A 192 -14.26 -8.15 -17.70
C THR A 192 -13.51 -6.85 -17.43
N LEU A 193 -14.11 -5.96 -16.64
CA LEU A 193 -13.42 -4.84 -16.00
C LEU A 193 -12.88 -5.32 -14.64
N ALA A 194 -11.58 -5.22 -14.42
CA ALA A 194 -10.97 -5.38 -13.11
C ALA A 194 -10.49 -4.02 -12.61
N VAL A 195 -11.04 -3.59 -11.47
CA VAL A 195 -10.63 -2.39 -10.74
C VAL A 195 -9.70 -2.84 -9.64
N SER A 196 -8.49 -2.28 -9.61
CA SER A 196 -7.51 -2.49 -8.54
C SER A 196 -7.58 -1.34 -7.52
N ASN A 197 -6.76 -1.43 -6.48
CA ASN A 197 -6.47 -0.34 -5.55
C ASN A 197 -4.98 0.07 -5.62
N ASN A 198 -4.28 -0.35 -6.67
CA ASN A 198 -2.88 -0.11 -6.89
C ASN A 198 -2.67 0.93 -7.96
N ASN A 199 -2.40 2.17 -7.54
CA ASN A 199 -1.88 3.19 -8.43
C ASN A 199 -0.63 2.64 -9.15
N LEU A 200 -0.65 2.64 -10.48
CA LEU A 200 0.53 2.31 -11.25
C LEU A 200 1.41 3.56 -11.35
N ASP A 201 2.67 3.44 -10.97
CA ASP A 201 3.63 4.52 -11.18
C ASP A 201 3.99 4.65 -12.68
N PRO A 202 4.13 5.88 -13.20
CA PRO A 202 3.93 7.15 -12.49
C PRO A 202 2.45 7.54 -12.38
N LEU A 203 2.09 8.19 -11.27
CA LEU A 203 0.78 8.83 -11.08
C LEU A 203 0.48 9.84 -12.21
N SER A 204 -0.70 9.76 -12.80
CA SER A 204 -1.17 10.70 -13.82
C SER A 204 -2.10 11.75 -13.20
N PHE A 205 -1.80 13.02 -13.41
CA PHE A 205 -2.66 14.14 -12.99
C PHE A 205 -3.11 14.95 -14.20
N LYS A 206 -4.40 15.28 -14.25
CA LYS A 206 -4.97 16.24 -15.22
C LYS A 206 -5.80 17.28 -14.51
N ASN A 207 -5.47 18.55 -14.71
CA ASN A 207 -6.08 19.66 -13.98
C ASN A 207 -6.10 19.41 -12.47
N HIS A 208 -4.97 18.91 -11.95
CA HIS A 208 -4.77 18.50 -10.55
C HIS A 208 -5.64 17.34 -10.05
N ILE A 209 -6.37 16.64 -10.92
CA ILE A 209 -7.15 15.45 -10.57
C ILE A 209 -6.29 14.23 -10.90
N LEU A 210 -6.15 13.33 -9.94
CA LEU A 210 -5.51 12.03 -10.17
C LEU A 210 -6.38 11.21 -11.13
N VAL A 211 -5.83 10.71 -12.23
CA VAL A 211 -6.56 9.99 -13.29
C VAL A 211 -6.11 8.54 -13.33
N PRO A 212 -7.03 7.56 -13.31
CA PRO A 212 -6.67 6.15 -13.35
C PRO A 212 -6.15 5.78 -14.72
N LYS A 213 -5.10 4.96 -14.73
CA LYS A 213 -4.62 4.29 -15.94
C LYS A 213 -5.55 3.11 -16.25
N ILE A 214 -6.21 3.19 -17.40
CA ILE A 214 -7.14 2.17 -17.88
C ILE A 214 -6.59 1.56 -19.17
N VAL A 215 -6.32 0.25 -19.16
CA VAL A 215 -5.69 -0.48 -20.27
C VAL A 215 -6.45 -1.76 -20.54
N ARG A 216 -6.72 -2.06 -21.83
CA ARG A 216 -7.20 -3.37 -22.26
C ARG A 216 -6.04 -4.33 -22.46
N LYS A 217 -6.10 -5.49 -21.83
CA LYS A 217 -5.25 -6.66 -22.09
C LYS A 217 -6.17 -7.82 -22.44
N ASP A 218 -6.20 -8.20 -23.71
CA ASP A 218 -7.06 -9.25 -24.24
C ASP A 218 -8.55 -9.03 -23.87
N ASN A 219 -9.06 -9.90 -23.00
CA ASN A 219 -10.44 -9.98 -22.52
C ASN A 219 -10.65 -9.30 -21.15
N VAL A 220 -9.64 -8.57 -20.67
CA VAL A 220 -9.68 -7.84 -19.39
C VAL A 220 -9.33 -6.38 -19.60
N ILE A 221 -10.16 -5.49 -19.06
CA ILE A 221 -9.84 -4.08 -18.88
C ILE A 221 -9.34 -3.90 -17.47
N LEU A 222 -8.10 -3.44 -17.33
CA LEU A 222 -7.46 -3.15 -16.06
C LEU A 222 -7.58 -1.66 -15.78
N ALA A 223 -8.24 -1.30 -14.69
CA ALA A 223 -8.18 0.03 -14.10
C ALA A 223 -7.34 -0.06 -12.82
N ASP A 224 -6.28 0.74 -12.74
CA ASP A 224 -5.34 0.74 -11.61
C ASP A 224 -5.98 1.19 -10.29
N PHE A 225 -6.91 2.15 -10.35
CA PHE A 225 -7.77 2.53 -9.23
C PHE A 225 -9.13 3.09 -9.68
N CYS A 226 -10.05 3.24 -8.72
CA CYS A 226 -11.22 4.10 -8.86
C CYS A 226 -11.32 4.96 -7.60
N LEU A 227 -11.18 6.27 -7.72
CA LEU A 227 -11.34 7.19 -6.59
C LEU A 227 -12.83 7.29 -6.27
N LEU A 228 -13.21 7.02 -5.02
CA LEU A 228 -14.57 7.15 -4.53
C LEU A 228 -14.80 8.43 -3.73
N GLY A 229 -13.73 8.95 -3.13
CA GLY A 229 -13.82 10.05 -2.18
C GLY A 229 -12.58 10.92 -2.11
N ASN A 230 -12.77 12.23 -1.93
CA ASN A 230 -11.71 13.18 -1.65
C ASN A 230 -12.30 14.38 -0.87
N LYS A 231 -11.97 14.49 0.42
CA LYS A 231 -12.50 15.52 1.34
C LYS A 231 -12.29 16.94 0.82
N GLY A 232 -11.12 17.22 0.22
CA GLY A 232 -10.80 18.54 -0.30
C GLY A 232 -11.46 18.85 -1.65
N ARG A 233 -11.93 17.83 -2.38
CA ARG A 233 -12.49 17.95 -3.74
C ARG A 233 -13.62 16.95 -3.99
N PRO A 234 -14.85 17.19 -3.47
CA PRO A 234 -15.96 16.22 -3.56
C PRO A 234 -16.37 15.82 -4.99
N ARG A 235 -16.08 16.66 -6.00
CA ARG A 235 -16.35 16.36 -7.41
C ARG A 235 -15.24 15.55 -8.09
N ALA A 236 -14.03 15.52 -7.52
CA ALA A 236 -12.87 14.88 -8.13
C ALA A 236 -13.05 13.37 -8.39
N PRO A 237 -13.70 12.57 -7.51
CA PRO A 237 -13.89 11.13 -7.74
C PRO A 237 -14.57 10.79 -9.08
N ARG A 238 -15.74 11.36 -9.35
CA ARG A 238 -16.46 11.14 -10.63
C ARG A 238 -15.71 11.71 -11.83
N MET A 239 -15.07 12.87 -11.67
CA MET A 239 -14.26 13.47 -12.74
C MET A 239 -13.01 12.65 -13.05
N SER A 240 -12.40 12.03 -12.04
CA SER A 240 -11.24 11.15 -12.15
C SER A 240 -11.60 9.89 -12.94
N TRP A 241 -12.70 9.22 -12.59
CA TRP A 241 -13.16 8.04 -13.34
C TRP A 241 -13.53 8.39 -14.79
N ARG A 242 -14.34 9.43 -14.99
CA ARG A 242 -14.72 9.91 -16.33
C ARG A 242 -13.50 10.30 -17.16
N THR A 243 -12.59 10.99 -16.50
CA THR A 243 -11.14 11.10 -16.75
C THR A 243 -10.54 9.95 -17.56
N GLY A 244 -10.20 8.91 -16.81
CA GLY A 244 -9.48 7.74 -17.32
C GLY A 244 -10.28 6.93 -18.33
N VAL A 245 -11.61 6.83 -18.19
CA VAL A 245 -12.44 6.09 -19.16
C VAL A 245 -12.41 6.79 -20.52
N ASN A 246 -12.53 8.12 -20.57
CA ASN A 246 -12.47 8.84 -21.84
C ASN A 246 -11.12 8.69 -22.54
N GLU A 247 -10.04 8.70 -21.76
CA GLU A 247 -8.66 8.66 -22.25
C GLU A 247 -8.13 7.25 -22.51
N SER A 248 -8.86 6.23 -22.08
CA SER A 248 -8.52 4.84 -22.38
C SER A 248 -8.39 4.62 -23.89
N VAL A 249 -7.30 3.96 -24.27
CA VAL A 249 -6.97 3.60 -25.65
C VAL A 249 -7.45 2.17 -25.91
N GLY A 250 -8.01 1.91 -27.10
CA GLY A 250 -8.45 0.58 -27.50
C GLY A 250 -9.82 0.15 -26.95
N LEU A 251 -10.60 1.07 -26.38
CA LEU A 251 -11.99 0.84 -25.97
C LEU A 251 -12.97 1.55 -26.90
N ASP A 252 -14.00 0.85 -27.34
CA ASP A 252 -15.10 1.43 -28.12
C ASP A 252 -16.05 2.29 -27.26
N SER A 253 -16.88 3.11 -27.92
CA SER A 253 -17.81 4.02 -27.25
C SER A 253 -18.81 3.31 -26.34
N LYS A 254 -19.27 2.11 -26.74
CA LYS A 254 -20.24 1.32 -25.97
C LYS A 254 -19.62 0.85 -24.65
N THR A 255 -18.42 0.32 -24.71
CA THR A 255 -17.63 -0.13 -23.56
C THR A 255 -17.35 1.04 -22.62
N LYS A 256 -16.93 2.19 -23.16
CA LYS A 256 -16.73 3.41 -22.35
C LYS A 256 -18.01 3.82 -21.64
N GLN A 257 -19.15 3.83 -22.33
CA GLN A 257 -20.44 4.18 -21.72
C GLN A 257 -20.85 3.20 -20.60
N GLN A 258 -20.63 1.89 -20.79
CA GLN A 258 -20.86 0.89 -19.74
C GLN A 258 -19.97 1.15 -18.52
N MET A 259 -18.68 1.44 -18.73
CA MET A 259 -17.74 1.75 -17.64
C MET A 259 -18.12 3.02 -16.88
N MET A 260 -18.60 4.06 -17.57
CA MET A 260 -19.12 5.26 -16.90
C MET A 260 -20.31 4.94 -15.98
N ALA A 261 -21.23 4.11 -16.46
CA ALA A 261 -22.41 3.70 -15.69
C ALA A 261 -22.06 2.83 -14.47
N LEU A 262 -20.91 2.13 -14.50
CA LEU A 262 -20.48 1.25 -13.43
C LEU A 262 -19.95 1.97 -12.18
N TYR A 263 -19.68 3.28 -12.22
CA TYR A 263 -19.13 4.01 -11.06
C TYR A 263 -19.95 3.77 -9.78
N THR A 264 -21.27 3.89 -9.85
CA THR A 264 -22.16 3.64 -8.69
C THR A 264 -22.17 2.17 -8.27
N GLY A 265 -21.99 1.24 -9.22
CA GLY A 265 -21.84 -0.19 -8.93
C GLY A 265 -20.53 -0.49 -8.19
N ILE A 266 -19.42 0.13 -8.61
CA ILE A 266 -18.11 0.06 -7.94
C ILE A 266 -18.22 0.59 -6.50
N GLN A 267 -18.85 1.75 -6.33
CA GLN A 267 -19.08 2.34 -5.01
C GLN A 267 -19.91 1.42 -4.10
N ARG A 268 -21.02 0.87 -4.61
CA ARG A 268 -21.88 -0.04 -3.84
C ARG A 268 -21.15 -1.31 -3.42
N ARG A 269 -20.40 -1.95 -4.33
CA ARG A 269 -19.60 -3.14 -3.98
C ARG A 269 -18.55 -2.82 -2.93
N THR A 270 -17.91 -1.66 -3.06
CA THR A 270 -16.95 -1.19 -2.07
C THR A 270 -17.59 -1.05 -0.69
N TRP A 271 -18.72 -0.36 -0.60
CA TRP A 271 -19.46 -0.20 0.65
C TRP A 271 -19.90 -1.52 1.26
N GLN A 272 -20.36 -2.46 0.44
CA GLN A 272 -20.73 -3.79 0.91
C GLN A 272 -19.57 -4.52 1.58
N SER A 273 -18.38 -4.53 0.97
CA SER A 273 -17.23 -5.20 1.61
C SER A 273 -16.69 -4.42 2.80
N LEU A 274 -16.65 -3.08 2.76
CA LEU A 274 -16.28 -2.29 3.93
C LEU A 274 -17.20 -2.57 5.12
N TRP A 275 -18.50 -2.72 4.86
CA TRP A 275 -19.47 -3.11 5.89
C TRP A 275 -19.21 -4.53 6.41
N LYS A 276 -18.96 -5.51 5.53
CA LYS A 276 -18.57 -6.87 5.95
C LYS A 276 -17.32 -6.87 6.82
N ILE A 277 -16.29 -6.11 6.45
CA ILE A 277 -15.04 -5.96 7.22
C ILE A 277 -15.33 -5.37 8.60
N TYR A 278 -16.11 -4.30 8.65
CA TYR A 278 -16.47 -3.66 9.91
C TYR A 278 -17.23 -4.63 10.83
N ARG A 279 -18.25 -5.31 10.30
CA ARG A 279 -19.07 -6.29 11.05
C ARG A 279 -18.27 -7.50 11.50
N ARG A 280 -17.33 -7.98 10.68
CA ARG A 280 -16.41 -9.04 11.08
C ARG A 280 -15.50 -8.56 12.20
N GLY A 281 -14.93 -7.36 12.07
CA GLY A 281 -14.09 -6.75 13.10
C GLY A 281 -14.77 -6.65 14.46
N GLU A 282 -16.07 -6.32 14.53
CA GLU A 282 -16.83 -6.30 15.80
C GLU A 282 -16.88 -7.65 16.52
N GLN A 283 -16.75 -8.75 15.77
CA GLN A 283 -16.74 -10.11 16.31
C GLN A 283 -15.34 -10.57 16.70
N VAL A 284 -14.30 -9.79 16.36
CA VAL A 284 -12.91 -10.15 16.60
C VAL A 284 -12.57 -10.00 18.09
N GLU A 285 -12.10 -11.08 18.71
CA GLU A 285 -11.72 -11.09 20.12
C GLU A 285 -10.45 -10.26 20.36
N ASN A 286 -9.46 -10.43 19.49
CA ASN A 286 -8.20 -9.69 19.56
C ASN A 286 -8.45 -8.19 19.36
N GLU A 287 -8.26 -7.40 20.41
CA GLU A 287 -8.56 -5.97 20.40
C GLU A 287 -7.78 -5.19 19.34
N ALA A 288 -6.50 -5.50 19.14
CA ALA A 288 -5.66 -4.81 18.16
C ALA A 288 -6.16 -5.06 16.73
N LEU A 289 -6.44 -6.32 16.38
CA LEU A 289 -6.99 -6.69 15.07
C LEU A 289 -8.37 -6.06 14.85
N ARG A 290 -9.26 -6.15 15.83
CA ARG A 290 -10.58 -5.50 15.82
C ARG A 290 -10.46 -4.02 15.51
N ASN A 291 -9.63 -3.31 16.27
CA ASN A 291 -9.47 -1.86 16.14
C ASN A 291 -8.89 -1.47 14.78
N LEU A 292 -7.90 -2.21 14.26
CA LEU A 292 -7.33 -1.97 12.94
C LEU A 292 -8.36 -2.15 11.82
N MET A 293 -9.06 -3.30 11.80
CA MET A 293 -10.06 -3.61 10.77
C MET A 293 -11.22 -2.60 10.79
N MET A 294 -11.78 -2.33 11.97
CA MET A 294 -12.91 -1.41 12.11
C MET A 294 -12.51 0.03 11.77
N SER A 295 -11.35 0.50 12.23
CA SER A 295 -10.91 1.88 11.98
C SER A 295 -10.64 2.11 10.50
N ALA A 296 -9.94 1.20 9.83
CA ALA A 296 -9.64 1.30 8.41
C ALA A 296 -10.91 1.27 7.55
N ALA A 297 -11.84 0.35 7.86
CA ALA A 297 -13.11 0.25 7.15
C ALA A 297 -13.97 1.51 7.36
N ARG A 298 -14.07 2.00 8.61
CA ARG A 298 -14.85 3.19 8.96
C ARG A 298 -14.31 4.46 8.30
N ASP A 299 -12.99 4.68 8.35
CA ASP A 299 -12.39 5.88 7.73
C ASP A 299 -12.59 5.87 6.22
N THR A 300 -12.32 4.73 5.56
CA THR A 300 -12.50 4.59 4.11
C THR A 300 -13.95 4.77 3.72
N PHE A 301 -14.89 4.20 4.48
CA PHE A 301 -16.32 4.39 4.27
C PHE A 301 -16.72 5.87 4.39
N ARG A 302 -16.36 6.53 5.51
CA ARG A 302 -16.62 7.95 5.76
C ARG A 302 -16.09 8.84 4.64
N ASN A 303 -14.88 8.55 4.15
CA ASN A 303 -14.23 9.34 3.12
C ASN A 303 -14.85 9.14 1.72
N SER A 304 -15.63 8.06 1.52
CA SER A 304 -16.25 7.71 0.24
C SER A 304 -17.70 8.20 0.05
N LEU A 305 -18.25 8.88 1.06
CA LEU A 305 -19.55 9.54 1.04
C LEU A 305 -19.45 10.94 0.41
#